data_AF-A0A7S1WWA3-F1
#
_entry.id   AF-A0A7S1WWA3-F1
#
_cell.length_a   1.000
_cell.length_b   1.000
_cell.length_c   1.000
_cell.angle_alpha   90.00
_cell.angle_beta   90.00
_cell.angle_gamma   90.00
#
_symmetry.space_group_name_H-M   'P 1'
#
loop_
_entity.id
_entity.type
_entity.pdbx_description
1 polymer ?
#
loop_
_entity_poly.entity_id
_entity_poly.type
_entity_poly.pdbx_seq_one_letter_code
_entity_poly.pdbx_strand_id
1 'polypeptide(L)'
;MGAKRAASAAQTPSPAKTRRAQAKAAAAPAGDPVVEACAPILDVIQRAHILPDECYVMIAAMLPHSLRSTAAERHDFQIQMVGQVMEVLTGLEASRADTLREAEARFEALPEEKAAAKVAHATTTERVVSASDLRMQKDVATKDAEKQMALAGQALVVANEKVKSLDGEHSSALAEKLQLEELIRKHLEPLKAGAFTGKEWRQRDKCIAEVSTALEKLGTEESLRVAMVTAFRRKTPESSNKFSNMSIKYGEEVLTKRIATLDEEVNGYESEKHRREHAAEQATAALEAAKKAQQDALADFITADNDLQSATAAQTEAEAAIAALEGPKGASVAALVQRSKAELSEAHESLSKFRVLCAGPKTETAA
;
A
#
# COMPACT_ATOMS: atom_id res chain seq x y z
N MET A 1 -20.12 -14.08 -22.81
CA MET A 1 -19.60 -15.44 -22.59
C MET A 1 -20.12 -15.89 -21.23
N GLY A 2 -20.91 -16.95 -21.03
CA GLY A 2 -21.12 -18.14 -21.83
C GLY A 2 -20.83 -19.36 -20.94
N ALA A 3 -21.85 -19.86 -20.22
CA ALA A 3 -22.02 -21.24 -19.70
C ALA A 3 -23.10 -21.16 -18.58
N LYS A 4 -24.35 -21.64 -18.71
CA LYS A 4 -24.92 -22.90 -19.25
C LYS A 4 -24.71 -24.10 -18.30
N ARG A 5 -25.75 -24.31 -17.46
CA ARG A 5 -26.36 -25.57 -16.97
C ARG A 5 -25.46 -26.71 -16.45
N ALA A 6 -25.78 -27.19 -15.25
CA ALA A 6 -26.20 -28.59 -15.05
C ALA A 6 -26.96 -28.75 -13.72
N ALA A 7 -28.24 -29.11 -13.83
CA ALA A 7 -29.01 -29.71 -12.76
C ALA A 7 -28.58 -31.18 -12.61
N SER A 8 -28.40 -31.65 -11.38
CA SER A 8 -28.28 -33.09 -11.08
C SER A 8 -29.28 -33.43 -9.98
N ALA A 9 -30.28 -34.22 -10.37
CA ALA A 9 -31.28 -34.80 -9.52
C ALA A 9 -30.70 -35.99 -8.75
N ALA A 10 -30.97 -36.08 -7.44
CA ALA A 10 -30.70 -37.27 -6.64
C ALA A 10 -31.93 -37.64 -5.80
N GLN A 11 -32.76 -38.45 -6.42
CA GLN A 11 -33.56 -39.57 -5.90
C GLN A 11 -33.93 -39.57 -4.40
N THR A 12 -35.21 -39.33 -4.15
CA THR A 12 -35.97 -39.79 -2.97
C THR A 12 -36.04 -41.32 -2.91
N PRO A 13 -35.64 -41.99 -1.81
CA PRO A 13 -35.92 -43.41 -1.63
C PRO A 13 -37.35 -43.65 -1.14
N SER A 14 -38.02 -44.59 -1.81
CA SER A 14 -39.37 -45.10 -1.51
C SER A 14 -39.49 -45.72 -0.10
N PRO A 15 -40.67 -45.61 0.56
CA PRO A 15 -40.96 -46.38 1.77
C PRO A 15 -41.42 -47.80 1.39
N ALA A 16 -40.51 -48.77 1.47
CA ALA A 16 -40.87 -50.19 1.33
C ALA A 16 -41.51 -50.69 2.63
N LYS A 17 -42.83 -50.93 2.59
CA LYS A 17 -43.57 -51.67 3.63
C LYS A 17 -43.15 -53.14 3.61
N THR A 18 -42.30 -53.55 4.56
CA THR A 18 -42.03 -54.96 4.85
C THR A 18 -42.65 -55.34 6.19
N ARG A 19 -43.76 -56.07 6.12
CA ARG A 19 -44.51 -56.65 7.24
C ARG A 19 -43.70 -57.83 7.77
N ARG A 20 -42.91 -57.62 8.84
CA ARG A 20 -42.12 -58.68 9.48
C ARG A 20 -42.90 -59.30 10.64
N ALA A 21 -43.06 -60.62 10.58
CA ALA A 21 -43.75 -61.43 11.57
C ALA A 21 -43.05 -61.36 12.94
N GLN A 22 -43.84 -61.12 13.99
CA GLN A 22 -43.41 -61.25 15.38
C GLN A 22 -43.30 -62.74 15.72
N ALA A 23 -42.07 -63.25 15.75
CA ALA A 23 -41.76 -64.53 16.39
C ALA A 23 -41.59 -64.28 17.89
N LYS A 24 -42.40 -64.98 18.70
CA LYS A 24 -42.36 -64.96 20.17
C LYS A 24 -41.08 -65.68 20.62
N ALA A 25 -40.05 -64.92 21.00
CA ALA A 25 -38.80 -65.46 21.50
C ALA A 25 -39.02 -66.18 22.84
N ALA A 26 -38.54 -67.41 22.94
CA ALA A 26 -38.46 -68.15 24.20
C ALA A 26 -37.48 -67.43 25.15
N ALA A 27 -37.86 -67.28 26.42
CA ALA A 27 -37.03 -66.67 27.45
C ALA A 27 -35.72 -67.47 27.59
N ALA A 28 -34.58 -66.79 27.37
CA ALA A 28 -33.27 -67.34 27.71
C ALA A 28 -33.21 -67.62 29.24
N PRO A 29 -32.47 -68.65 29.68
CA PRO A 29 -32.26 -68.89 31.11
C PRO A 29 -31.64 -67.65 31.76
N ALA A 30 -32.13 -67.26 32.94
CA ALA A 30 -31.60 -66.13 33.70
C ALA A 30 -30.09 -66.33 33.95
N GLY A 31 -29.27 -65.38 33.49
CA GLY A 31 -27.84 -65.40 33.72
C GLY A 31 -27.50 -65.29 35.21
N ASP A 32 -26.28 -65.68 35.58
CA ASP A 32 -25.79 -65.44 36.95
C ASP A 32 -25.73 -63.93 37.22
N PRO A 33 -26.47 -63.41 38.22
CA PRO A 33 -26.52 -61.99 38.53
C PRO A 33 -25.15 -61.37 38.80
N VAL A 34 -24.20 -62.14 39.34
CA VAL A 34 -22.83 -61.65 39.62
C VAL A 34 -22.06 -61.46 38.32
N VAL A 35 -22.19 -62.37 37.37
CA VAL A 35 -21.55 -62.26 36.04
C VAL A 35 -22.10 -61.05 35.29
N GLU A 36 -23.42 -60.87 35.29
CA GLU A 36 -24.08 -59.72 34.67
C GLU A 36 -23.63 -58.39 35.30
N ALA A 37 -23.46 -58.34 36.63
CA ALA A 37 -22.98 -57.16 37.33
C ALA A 37 -21.48 -56.86 37.12
N CYS A 38 -20.65 -57.89 36.85
CA CYS A 38 -19.23 -57.72 36.54
C CYS A 38 -18.97 -57.22 35.12
N ALA A 39 -19.86 -57.56 34.17
CA ALA A 39 -19.70 -57.21 32.76
C ALA A 39 -19.38 -55.73 32.49
N PRO A 40 -20.14 -54.73 33.02
CA PRO A 40 -19.83 -53.33 32.77
C PRO A 40 -18.49 -52.87 33.38
N ILE A 41 -18.03 -53.49 34.46
CA ILE A 41 -16.76 -53.17 35.11
C ILE A 41 -15.59 -53.70 34.27
N LEU A 42 -15.72 -54.94 33.79
CA LEU A 42 -14.74 -55.55 32.90
C LEU A 42 -14.65 -54.81 31.57
N ASP A 43 -15.79 -54.38 31.00
CA ASP A 43 -15.81 -53.58 29.78
C ASP A 43 -15.04 -52.25 29.91
N VAL A 44 -15.20 -51.55 31.05
CA VAL A 44 -14.44 -50.33 31.32
C VAL A 44 -12.93 -50.60 31.46
N ILE A 45 -12.54 -51.68 32.13
CA ILE A 45 -11.13 -52.09 32.24
C ILE A 45 -10.54 -52.42 30.86
N GLN A 46 -11.30 -53.13 30.03
CA GLN A 46 -10.90 -53.50 28.67
C GLN A 46 -10.70 -52.28 27.78
N ARG A 47 -11.68 -51.36 27.75
CA ARG A 47 -11.61 -50.13 26.94
C ARG A 47 -10.49 -49.19 27.38
N ALA A 48 -10.14 -49.20 28.65
CA ALA A 48 -9.07 -48.36 29.18
C ALA A 48 -7.66 -48.90 28.85
N HIS A 49 -7.53 -50.15 28.37
CA HIS A 49 -6.25 -50.78 27.99
C HIS A 49 -5.15 -50.68 29.07
N ILE A 50 -5.55 -50.69 30.35
CA ILE A 50 -4.62 -50.54 31.49
C ILE A 50 -3.86 -51.84 31.75
N LEU A 51 -4.43 -52.97 31.35
CA LEU A 51 -3.89 -54.30 31.55
C LEU A 51 -3.57 -54.96 30.20
N PRO A 52 -2.53 -55.81 30.14
CA PRO A 52 -2.33 -56.71 29.00
C PRO A 52 -3.55 -57.60 28.77
N ASP A 53 -3.82 -57.96 27.51
CA ASP A 53 -5.01 -58.72 27.11
C ASP A 53 -5.08 -60.09 27.84
N GLU A 54 -3.94 -60.74 28.07
CA GLU A 54 -3.86 -62.01 28.79
C GLU A 54 -4.28 -61.87 30.26
N CYS A 55 -3.86 -60.76 30.89
CA CYS A 55 -4.24 -60.43 32.26
C CYS A 55 -5.73 -60.11 32.34
N TYR A 56 -6.28 -59.41 31.35
CA TYR A 56 -7.71 -59.12 31.26
C TYR A 56 -8.54 -60.39 31.14
N VAL A 57 -8.18 -61.34 30.26
CA VAL A 57 -8.91 -62.61 30.10
C VAL A 57 -8.93 -63.40 31.42
N MET A 58 -7.81 -63.44 32.13
CA MET A 58 -7.73 -64.09 33.44
C MET A 58 -8.66 -63.41 34.47
N ILE A 59 -8.62 -62.09 34.57
CA ILE A 59 -9.47 -61.32 35.49
C ILE A 59 -10.95 -61.49 35.12
N ALA A 60 -11.29 -61.42 33.84
CA ALA A 60 -12.66 -61.59 33.37
C ALA A 60 -13.23 -62.98 33.72
N ALA A 61 -12.41 -64.02 33.65
CA ALA A 61 -12.79 -65.36 34.06
C ALA A 61 -12.90 -65.50 35.59
N MET A 62 -12.00 -64.89 36.36
CA MET A 62 -11.87 -65.13 37.81
C MET A 62 -12.68 -64.19 38.70
N LEU A 63 -12.96 -62.98 38.23
CA LEU A 63 -13.65 -61.97 39.01
C LEU A 63 -15.07 -62.40 39.43
N PRO A 64 -15.92 -63.00 38.56
CA PRO A 64 -17.24 -63.44 38.98
C PRO A 64 -17.18 -64.51 40.06
N HIS A 65 -16.25 -65.46 39.95
CA HIS A 65 -16.06 -66.50 40.96
C HIS A 65 -15.58 -65.92 42.29
N SER A 66 -14.77 -64.86 42.25
CA SER A 66 -14.24 -64.19 43.45
C SER A 66 -15.29 -63.36 44.19
N LEU A 67 -16.31 -62.88 43.47
CA LEU A 67 -17.39 -62.07 44.04
C LEU A 67 -18.61 -62.89 44.51
N ARG A 68 -18.70 -64.18 44.15
CA ARG A 68 -19.77 -65.07 44.65
C ARG A 68 -19.65 -65.38 46.14
N SER A 69 -18.44 -65.51 46.66
CA SER A 69 -18.22 -65.72 48.09
C SER A 69 -18.40 -64.40 48.85
N THR A 70 -19.00 -64.47 50.04
CA THR A 70 -19.06 -63.31 50.94
C THR A 70 -17.66 -62.86 51.33
N ALA A 71 -17.49 -61.59 51.69
CA ALA A 71 -16.17 -61.04 52.02
C ALA A 71 -15.42 -61.84 53.11
N ALA A 72 -16.14 -62.49 54.03
CA ALA A 72 -15.58 -63.32 55.10
C ALA A 72 -15.21 -64.74 54.65
N GLU A 73 -15.83 -65.24 53.58
CA GLU A 73 -15.64 -66.61 53.06
C GLU A 73 -14.71 -66.66 51.84
N ARG A 74 -14.26 -65.50 51.35
CA ARG A 74 -13.30 -65.44 50.25
C ARG A 74 -11.97 -66.04 50.69
N HIS A 75 -11.42 -66.94 49.88
CA HIS A 75 -10.06 -67.42 50.10
C HIS A 75 -9.03 -66.35 49.70
N ASP A 76 -7.79 -66.48 50.18
CA ASP A 76 -6.72 -65.48 49.99
C ASP A 76 -6.55 -65.05 48.53
N PHE A 77 -6.55 -65.99 47.59
CA PHE A 77 -6.44 -65.67 46.16
C PHE A 77 -7.66 -64.91 45.60
N GLN A 78 -8.88 -65.13 46.10
CA GLN A 78 -10.05 -64.30 45.72
C GLN A 78 -9.94 -62.89 46.29
N ILE A 79 -9.46 -62.76 47.54
CA ILE A 79 -9.20 -61.45 48.15
C ILE A 79 -8.17 -60.69 47.32
N GLN A 80 -7.08 -61.35 46.93
CA GLN A 80 -6.04 -60.77 46.09
C GLN A 80 -6.59 -60.33 44.72
N MET A 81 -7.38 -61.18 44.05
CA MET A 81 -7.98 -60.86 42.75
C MET A 81 -8.91 -59.64 42.84
N VAL A 82 -9.79 -59.60 43.85
CA VAL A 82 -10.68 -58.45 44.10
C VAL A 82 -9.88 -57.19 44.41
N GLY A 83 -8.80 -57.31 45.21
CA GLY A 83 -7.89 -56.22 45.51
C GLY A 83 -7.21 -55.64 44.28
N GLN A 84 -6.71 -56.50 43.38
CA GLN A 84 -6.09 -56.07 42.13
C GLN A 84 -7.07 -55.33 41.22
N VAL A 85 -8.31 -55.81 41.07
CA VAL A 85 -9.33 -55.09 40.30
C VAL A 85 -9.70 -53.75 40.95
N MET A 86 -9.77 -53.69 42.28
CA MET A 86 -9.98 -52.44 43.02
C MET A 86 -8.86 -51.43 42.74
N GLU A 87 -7.61 -51.88 42.78
CA GLU A 87 -6.42 -51.06 42.51
C GLU A 87 -6.44 -50.52 41.06
N VAL A 88 -6.73 -51.39 40.09
CA VAL A 88 -6.85 -51.00 38.67
C VAL A 88 -7.93 -49.94 38.45
N LEU A 89 -9.12 -50.12 39.03
CA LEU A 89 -10.21 -49.14 38.90
C LEU A 89 -9.90 -47.82 39.63
N THR A 90 -9.23 -47.88 40.78
CA THR A 90 -8.79 -46.69 41.52
C THR A 90 -7.74 -45.91 40.72
N GLY A 91 -6.77 -46.62 40.11
CA GLY A 91 -5.78 -46.01 39.23
C GLY A 91 -6.39 -45.41 37.97
N LEU A 92 -7.40 -46.06 37.39
CA LEU A 92 -8.16 -45.52 36.25
C LEU A 92 -8.88 -44.21 36.62
N GLU A 93 -9.61 -44.19 37.73
CA GLU A 93 -10.30 -42.99 38.20
C GLU A 93 -9.31 -41.83 38.41
N ALA A 94 -8.17 -42.09 39.07
CA ALA A 94 -7.13 -41.09 39.27
C ALA A 94 -6.59 -40.55 37.93
N SER A 95 -6.26 -41.44 36.99
CA SER A 95 -5.78 -41.05 35.66
C SER A 95 -6.79 -40.20 34.87
N ARG A 96 -8.09 -40.52 34.95
CA ARG A 96 -9.14 -39.71 34.31
C ARG A 96 -9.33 -38.37 35.01
N ALA A 97 -9.20 -38.33 36.34
CA ALA A 97 -9.25 -37.08 37.10
C ALA A 97 -8.08 -36.15 36.73
N ASP A 98 -6.88 -36.71 36.53
CA ASP A 98 -5.72 -35.95 36.07
C ASP A 98 -5.92 -35.42 34.64
N THR A 99 -6.42 -36.26 33.73
CA THR A 99 -6.76 -35.86 32.35
C THR A 99 -7.78 -34.72 32.32
N LEU A 100 -8.80 -34.80 33.18
CA LEU A 100 -9.79 -33.72 33.34
C LEU A 100 -9.14 -32.43 33.84
N ARG A 101 -8.28 -32.52 34.88
CA ARG A 101 -7.60 -31.36 35.44
C ARG A 101 -6.74 -30.65 34.40
N GLU A 102 -6.01 -31.41 33.56
CA GLU A 102 -5.23 -30.84 32.46
C GLU A 102 -6.12 -30.16 31.41
N ALA A 103 -7.23 -30.79 31.05
CA ALA A 103 -8.18 -30.22 30.10
C ALA A 103 -8.83 -28.94 30.63
N GLU A 104 -9.21 -28.91 31.91
CA GLU A 104 -9.76 -27.73 32.58
C GLU A 104 -8.72 -26.61 32.67
N ALA A 105 -7.46 -26.91 33.01
CA ALA A 105 -6.39 -25.92 33.01
C ALA A 105 -6.18 -25.28 31.62
N ARG A 106 -6.23 -26.08 30.54
CA ARG A 106 -6.17 -25.56 29.16
C ARG A 106 -7.38 -24.68 28.83
N PHE A 107 -8.57 -25.04 29.31
CA PHE A 107 -9.78 -24.25 29.11
C PHE A 107 -9.73 -22.92 29.87
N GLU A 108 -9.23 -22.94 31.10
CA GLU A 108 -9.03 -21.75 31.95
C GLU A 108 -7.96 -20.80 31.41
N ALA A 109 -7.00 -21.28 30.61
CA ALA A 109 -6.01 -20.44 29.93
C ALA A 109 -6.56 -19.72 28.67
N LEU A 110 -7.65 -20.21 28.06
CA LEU A 110 -8.20 -19.62 26.83
C LEU A 110 -8.62 -18.14 26.95
N PRO A 111 -9.25 -17.67 28.05
CA PRO A 111 -9.58 -16.26 28.21
C PRO A 111 -8.34 -15.35 28.19
N GLU A 112 -7.23 -15.78 28.79
CA GLU A 112 -5.98 -15.02 28.78
C GLU A 112 -5.37 -14.97 27.37
N GLU A 113 -5.30 -16.10 26.68
CA GLU A 113 -4.85 -16.14 25.27
C GLU A 113 -5.73 -15.25 24.37
N LYS A 114 -7.05 -15.25 24.57
CA LYS A 114 -7.99 -14.39 23.83
C LYS A 114 -7.77 -12.92 24.15
N ALA A 115 -7.56 -12.57 25.42
CA ALA A 115 -7.28 -11.19 25.82
C ALA A 115 -5.98 -10.70 25.18
N ALA A 116 -4.92 -11.52 25.21
CA ALA A 116 -3.64 -11.21 24.55
C ALA A 116 -3.81 -11.02 23.03
N ALA A 117 -4.55 -11.90 22.35
CA ALA A 117 -4.82 -11.78 20.92
C ALA A 117 -5.61 -10.49 20.58
N LYS A 118 -6.58 -10.11 21.42
CA LYS A 118 -7.35 -8.85 21.25
C LYS A 118 -6.49 -7.61 21.45
N VAL A 119 -5.57 -7.62 22.42
CA VAL A 119 -4.60 -6.53 22.60
C VAL A 119 -3.66 -6.42 21.39
N ALA A 120 -3.17 -7.55 20.88
CA ALA A 120 -2.35 -7.58 19.67
C ALA A 120 -3.11 -6.99 18.46
N HIS A 121 -4.37 -7.39 18.27
CA HIS A 121 -5.23 -6.87 17.20
C HIS A 121 -5.46 -5.35 17.29
N ALA A 122 -5.78 -4.84 18.48
CA ALA A 122 -5.94 -3.41 18.71
C ALA A 122 -4.65 -2.64 18.38
N THR A 123 -3.51 -3.14 18.86
CA THR A 123 -2.19 -2.55 18.58
C THR A 123 -1.87 -2.52 17.08
N THR A 124 -2.14 -3.63 16.37
CA THR A 124 -1.92 -3.68 14.91
C THR A 124 -2.88 -2.78 14.14
N THR A 125 -4.11 -2.59 14.63
CA THR A 125 -5.10 -1.69 14.03
C THR A 125 -4.64 -0.24 14.11
N GLU A 126 -4.13 0.20 15.26
CA GLU A 126 -3.55 1.54 15.41
C GLU A 126 -2.35 1.75 14.47
N ARG A 127 -1.49 0.72 14.33
CA ARG A 127 -0.36 0.76 13.40
C ARG A 127 -0.81 0.90 11.94
N VAL A 128 -1.87 0.20 11.52
CA VAL A 128 -2.44 0.33 10.17
C VAL A 128 -2.94 1.75 9.91
N VAL A 129 -3.65 2.35 10.87
CA VAL A 129 -4.11 3.74 10.75
C VAL A 129 -2.93 4.70 10.62
N SER A 130 -1.95 4.60 11.51
CA SER A 130 -0.76 5.47 11.47
C SER A 130 0.05 5.31 10.17
N ALA A 131 0.24 4.07 9.69
CA ALA A 131 0.95 3.81 8.44
C ALA A 131 0.17 4.33 7.22
N SER A 132 -1.17 4.22 7.24
CA SER A 132 -2.04 4.77 6.19
C SER A 132 -1.94 6.28 6.10
N ASP A 133 -2.00 6.98 7.24
CA ASP A 133 -1.86 8.44 7.29
C ASP A 133 -0.49 8.90 6.78
N LEU A 134 0.58 8.21 7.18
CA LEU A 134 1.93 8.51 6.70
C LEU A 134 2.04 8.31 5.18
N ARG A 135 1.51 7.21 4.65
CA ARG A 135 1.48 6.93 3.21
C ARG A 135 0.72 8.01 2.43
N MET A 136 -0.41 8.49 2.96
CA MET A 136 -1.14 9.63 2.36
C MET A 136 -0.32 10.92 2.35
N GLN A 137 0.40 11.24 3.44
CA GLN A 137 1.27 12.41 3.48
C GLN A 137 2.40 12.32 2.44
N LYS A 138 3.01 11.15 2.29
CA LYS A 138 4.08 10.91 1.31
C LYS A 138 3.58 10.94 -0.14
N ASP A 139 2.34 10.51 -0.40
CA ASP A 139 1.71 10.64 -1.73
C ASP A 139 1.54 12.12 -2.12
N VAL A 140 1.09 12.97 -1.20
CA VAL A 140 0.99 14.41 -1.42
C VAL A 140 2.36 15.02 -1.71
N ALA A 141 3.38 14.69 -0.90
CA ALA A 141 4.74 15.17 -1.11
C ALA A 141 5.31 14.75 -2.48
N THR A 142 5.03 13.53 -2.93
CA THR A 142 5.44 13.03 -4.25
C THR A 142 4.79 13.85 -5.38
N LYS A 143 3.48 14.11 -5.29
CA LYS A 143 2.74 14.93 -6.27
C LYS A 143 3.25 16.37 -6.32
N ASP A 144 3.59 16.95 -5.17
CA ASP A 144 4.12 18.31 -5.13
C ASP A 144 5.55 18.37 -5.70
N ALA A 145 6.40 17.38 -5.41
CA ALA A 145 7.73 17.28 -6.01
C ALA A 145 7.68 17.12 -7.54
N GLU A 146 6.73 16.34 -8.06
CA GLU A 146 6.49 16.20 -9.50
C GLU A 146 6.09 17.53 -10.15
N LYS A 147 5.19 18.31 -9.53
CA LYS A 147 4.83 19.65 -10.01
C LYS A 147 6.04 20.58 -10.04
N GLN A 148 6.88 20.57 -9.00
CA GLN A 148 8.08 21.40 -8.94
C GLN A 148 9.08 21.03 -10.03
N MET A 149 9.26 19.73 -10.30
CA MET A 149 10.08 19.28 -11.43
C MET A 149 9.54 19.79 -12.77
N ALA A 150 8.23 19.72 -12.98
CA ALA A 150 7.60 20.22 -14.21
C ALA A 150 7.80 21.74 -14.39
N LEU A 151 7.61 22.53 -13.33
CA LEU A 151 7.85 23.98 -13.34
C LEU A 151 9.31 24.32 -13.62
N ALA A 152 10.25 23.63 -12.98
CA ALA A 152 11.68 23.81 -13.23
C ALA A 152 12.06 23.46 -14.69
N GLY A 153 11.45 22.42 -15.25
CA GLY A 153 11.62 22.04 -16.66
C GLY A 153 11.14 23.13 -17.62
N GLN A 154 9.98 23.72 -17.36
CA GLN A 154 9.46 24.85 -18.16
C GLN A 154 10.37 26.07 -18.06
N ALA A 155 10.87 26.40 -16.86
CA ALA A 155 11.79 27.51 -16.67
C ALA A 155 13.10 27.32 -17.47
N LEU A 156 13.63 26.10 -17.53
CA LEU A 156 14.80 25.77 -18.33
C LEU A 156 14.54 25.93 -19.85
N VAL A 157 13.37 25.54 -20.33
CA VAL A 157 12.99 25.74 -21.75
C VAL A 157 12.99 27.23 -22.09
N VAL A 158 12.31 28.05 -21.27
CA VAL A 158 12.24 29.50 -21.48
C VAL A 158 13.63 30.15 -21.43
N ALA A 159 14.49 29.74 -20.50
CA ALA A 159 15.85 30.26 -20.40
C ALA A 159 16.68 29.92 -21.65
N ASN A 160 16.60 28.69 -22.14
CA ASN A 160 17.29 28.26 -23.36
C ASN A 160 16.78 28.95 -24.62
N GLU A 161 15.46 29.21 -24.72
CA GLU A 161 14.90 29.98 -25.83
C GLU A 161 15.45 31.41 -25.86
N LYS A 162 15.58 32.06 -24.69
CA LYS A 162 16.18 33.40 -24.58
C LYS A 162 17.66 33.41 -24.97
N VAL A 163 18.42 32.36 -24.62
CA VAL A 163 19.81 32.24 -25.06
C VAL A 163 19.87 32.12 -26.58
N LYS A 164 19.03 31.26 -27.19
CA LYS A 164 18.98 31.06 -28.64
C LYS A 164 18.52 32.30 -29.43
N SER A 165 17.57 33.08 -28.89
CA SER A 165 17.06 34.26 -29.59
C SER A 165 18.06 35.42 -29.62
N LEU A 166 19.00 35.46 -28.66
CA LEU A 166 19.93 36.57 -28.50
C LEU A 166 20.85 36.77 -29.71
N ASP A 167 21.33 35.69 -30.34
CA ASP A 167 22.19 35.78 -31.52
C ASP A 167 21.45 36.39 -32.73
N GLY A 168 20.16 36.06 -32.86
CA GLY A 168 19.29 36.65 -33.88
C GLY A 168 19.02 38.13 -33.62
N GLU A 169 18.73 38.49 -32.36
CA GLU A 169 18.57 39.87 -31.89
C GLU A 169 19.84 40.69 -32.20
N HIS A 170 21.02 40.18 -31.85
CA HIS A 170 22.31 40.84 -32.08
C HIS A 170 22.63 41.01 -33.57
N SER A 171 22.45 39.95 -34.37
CA SER A 171 22.67 40.01 -35.82
C SER A 171 21.75 41.02 -36.51
N SER A 172 20.48 41.09 -36.08
CA SER A 172 19.54 42.10 -36.59
C SER A 172 19.95 43.52 -36.19
N ALA A 173 20.35 43.74 -34.94
CA ALA A 173 20.81 45.04 -34.47
C ALA A 173 22.07 45.51 -35.23
N LEU A 174 23.03 44.62 -35.44
CA LEU A 174 24.23 44.90 -36.21
C LEU A 174 23.93 45.23 -37.68
N ALA A 175 23.04 44.46 -38.32
CA ALA A 175 22.64 44.71 -39.70
C ALA A 175 21.92 46.05 -39.85
N GLU A 176 21.00 46.39 -38.93
CA GLU A 176 20.31 47.68 -38.91
C GLU A 176 21.30 48.84 -38.72
N LYS A 177 22.26 48.67 -37.79
CA LYS A 177 23.31 49.67 -37.54
C LYS A 177 24.10 49.98 -38.81
N LEU A 178 24.62 48.94 -39.47
CA LEU A 178 25.40 49.08 -40.70
C LEU A 178 24.59 49.70 -41.84
N GLN A 179 23.30 49.35 -41.96
CA GLN A 179 22.40 49.95 -42.96
C GLN A 179 22.18 51.45 -42.71
N LEU A 180 22.02 51.87 -41.46
CA LEU A 180 21.84 53.28 -41.11
C LEU A 180 23.13 54.08 -41.29
N GLU A 181 24.29 53.54 -40.90
CA GLU A 181 25.60 54.15 -41.14
C GLU A 181 25.87 54.32 -42.65
N GLU A 182 25.55 53.29 -43.44
CA GLU A 182 25.66 53.35 -44.89
C GLU A 182 24.68 54.35 -45.50
N LEU A 183 23.44 54.45 -44.97
CA LEU A 183 22.45 55.43 -45.40
C LEU A 183 22.95 56.86 -45.18
N ILE A 184 23.51 57.15 -44.00
CA ILE A 184 24.06 58.47 -43.69
C ILE A 184 25.19 58.79 -44.68
N ARG A 185 26.16 57.91 -44.83
CA ARG A 185 27.34 58.13 -45.68
C ARG A 185 27.03 58.22 -47.17
N LYS A 186 26.19 57.32 -47.70
CA LYS A 186 25.90 57.24 -49.15
C LYS A 186 24.83 58.22 -49.61
N HIS A 187 23.87 58.57 -48.75
CA HIS A 187 22.71 59.36 -49.16
C HIS A 187 22.64 60.70 -48.43
N LEU A 188 22.73 60.73 -47.10
CA LEU A 188 22.54 61.97 -46.33
C LEU A 188 23.71 62.96 -46.51
N GLU A 189 24.96 62.49 -46.44
CA GLU A 189 26.14 63.35 -46.57
C GLU A 189 26.25 64.04 -47.94
N PRO A 190 26.09 63.37 -49.09
CA PRO A 190 26.06 64.03 -50.40
C PRO A 190 24.91 65.03 -50.55
N LEU A 191 23.74 64.73 -49.96
CA LEU A 191 22.61 65.65 -49.93
C LEU A 191 22.92 66.91 -49.13
N LYS A 192 23.56 66.78 -47.97
CA LYS A 192 24.02 67.91 -47.13
C LYS A 192 25.09 68.75 -47.84
N ALA A 193 26.03 68.10 -48.53
CA ALA A 193 27.11 68.76 -49.26
C ALA A 193 26.66 69.44 -50.56
N GLY A 194 25.43 69.18 -51.02
CA GLY A 194 24.95 69.67 -52.32
C GLY A 194 25.71 69.04 -53.50
N ALA A 195 26.17 67.79 -53.36
CA ALA A 195 27.03 67.13 -54.33
C ALA A 195 26.37 66.88 -55.70
N PHE A 196 25.02 66.85 -55.75
CA PHE A 196 24.27 66.59 -56.97
C PHE A 196 24.04 67.87 -57.76
N THR A 197 24.71 68.02 -58.91
CA THR A 197 24.61 69.23 -59.73
C THR A 197 24.01 68.96 -61.11
N GLY A 198 23.41 70.00 -61.71
CA GLY A 198 22.91 69.96 -63.08
C GLY A 198 21.89 68.83 -63.36
N LYS A 199 22.34 67.80 -64.10
CA LYS A 199 21.48 66.71 -64.61
C LYS A 199 21.24 65.57 -63.61
N GLU A 200 21.87 65.58 -62.44
CA GLU A 200 21.81 64.50 -61.43
C GLU A 200 20.59 64.55 -60.50
N TRP A 201 19.60 65.42 -60.79
CA TRP A 201 18.43 65.64 -59.93
C TRP A 201 17.64 64.35 -59.62
N ARG A 202 17.64 63.37 -60.52
CA ARG A 202 16.99 62.06 -60.29
C ARG A 202 17.68 61.24 -59.20
N GLN A 203 19.02 61.27 -59.17
CA GLN A 203 19.79 60.57 -58.13
C GLN A 203 19.59 61.25 -56.78
N ARG A 204 19.56 62.58 -56.75
CA ARG A 204 19.21 63.35 -55.57
C ARG A 204 17.84 62.97 -55.02
N ASP A 205 16.80 63.00 -55.87
CA ASP A 205 15.43 62.69 -55.44
C ASP A 205 15.30 61.24 -54.96
N LYS A 206 16.06 60.30 -55.53
CA LYS A 206 16.16 58.93 -55.02
C LYS A 206 16.78 58.88 -53.61
N CYS A 207 17.91 59.55 -53.38
CA CYS A 207 18.54 59.61 -52.06
C CYS A 207 17.60 60.25 -51.02
N ILE A 208 16.87 61.30 -51.40
CA ILE A 208 15.86 61.95 -50.54
C ILE A 208 14.77 60.96 -50.15
N ALA A 209 14.26 60.18 -51.11
CA ALA A 209 13.24 59.16 -50.84
C ALA A 209 13.77 58.08 -49.88
N GLU A 210 14.98 57.57 -50.10
CA GLU A 210 15.60 56.54 -49.23
C GLU A 210 15.78 57.05 -47.79
N VAL A 211 16.28 58.28 -47.60
CA VAL A 211 16.40 58.90 -46.26
C VAL A 211 15.02 59.11 -45.63
N SER A 212 14.05 59.61 -46.39
CA SER A 212 12.68 59.82 -45.89
C SER A 212 12.01 58.52 -45.46
N THR A 213 12.21 57.44 -46.21
CA THR A 213 11.71 56.09 -45.86
C THR A 213 12.42 55.52 -44.64
N ALA A 214 13.70 55.81 -44.42
CA ALA A 214 14.36 55.42 -43.17
C ALA A 214 13.77 56.18 -41.97
N LEU A 215 13.60 57.49 -42.08
CA LEU A 215 12.99 58.32 -41.04
C LEU A 215 11.53 57.89 -40.74
N GLU A 216 10.79 57.47 -41.77
CA GLU A 216 9.48 56.81 -41.62
C GLU A 216 9.51 55.61 -40.70
N LYS A 217 10.43 54.67 -40.97
CA LYS A 217 10.55 53.43 -40.20
C LYS A 217 10.92 53.69 -38.75
N LEU A 218 11.64 54.78 -38.49
CA LEU A 218 11.98 55.24 -37.14
C LEU A 218 10.84 56.01 -36.45
N GLY A 219 9.67 56.14 -37.09
CA GLY A 219 8.52 56.83 -36.52
C GLY A 219 8.67 58.36 -36.49
N THR A 220 9.47 58.92 -37.38
CA THR A 220 9.66 60.38 -37.45
C THR A 220 8.39 61.07 -37.96
N GLU A 221 8.02 62.18 -37.32
CA GLU A 221 6.87 63.01 -37.69
C GLU A 221 6.88 63.42 -39.18
N GLU A 222 5.73 63.31 -39.84
CA GLU A 222 5.59 63.60 -41.27
C GLU A 222 6.01 65.04 -41.62
N SER A 223 5.72 65.98 -40.72
CA SER A 223 6.09 67.39 -40.90
C SER A 223 7.60 67.58 -41.04
N LEU A 224 8.41 66.85 -40.27
CA LEU A 224 9.86 66.90 -40.35
C LEU A 224 10.35 66.27 -41.66
N ARG A 225 9.76 65.13 -42.06
CA ARG A 225 10.09 64.46 -43.33
C ARG A 225 9.82 65.37 -44.53
N VAL A 226 8.63 65.95 -44.62
CA VAL A 226 8.24 66.88 -45.70
C VAL A 226 9.15 68.12 -45.71
N ALA A 227 9.47 68.67 -44.53
CA ALA A 227 10.39 69.80 -44.42
C ALA A 227 11.81 69.45 -44.91
N MET A 228 12.33 68.27 -44.58
CA MET A 228 13.62 67.78 -45.07
C MET A 228 13.62 67.55 -46.58
N VAL A 229 12.59 66.92 -47.13
CA VAL A 229 12.43 66.74 -48.59
C VAL A 229 12.46 68.09 -49.29
N THR A 230 11.76 69.08 -48.73
CA THR A 230 11.73 70.44 -49.27
C THR A 230 13.09 71.13 -49.14
N ALA A 231 13.81 70.92 -48.03
CA ALA A 231 15.14 71.45 -47.80
C ALA A 231 16.15 70.93 -48.82
N PHE A 232 16.21 69.61 -49.04
CA PHE A 232 17.15 68.98 -49.98
C PHE A 232 16.88 69.28 -51.46
N ARG A 233 15.66 69.70 -51.82
CA ARG A 233 15.33 70.06 -53.20
C ARG A 233 15.84 71.43 -53.63
N ARG A 234 16.30 72.27 -52.70
CA ARG A 234 16.83 73.61 -53.00
C ARG A 234 18.13 73.52 -53.81
N LYS A 235 18.40 74.56 -54.59
CA LYS A 235 19.42 74.53 -55.67
C LYS A 235 20.86 74.62 -55.15
N THR A 236 21.08 75.30 -54.03
CA THR A 236 22.39 75.33 -53.35
C THR A 236 22.20 75.25 -51.83
N PRO A 237 23.15 74.63 -51.09
CA PRO A 237 23.15 74.66 -49.63
C PRO A 237 23.09 76.09 -49.05
N GLU A 238 23.70 77.05 -49.75
CA GLU A 238 23.72 78.48 -49.39
C GLU A 238 22.35 79.15 -49.52
N SER A 239 21.46 78.63 -50.37
CA SER A 239 20.07 79.08 -50.51
C SER A 239 19.12 78.46 -49.47
N SER A 240 19.65 77.58 -48.60
CA SER A 240 18.90 76.95 -47.52
C SER A 240 18.65 77.97 -46.41
N ASN A 241 17.37 78.18 -46.05
CA ASN A 241 17.04 79.05 -44.93
C ASN A 241 17.29 78.33 -43.59
N LYS A 242 17.32 79.09 -42.48
CA LYS A 242 17.54 78.54 -41.13
C LYS A 242 16.63 77.35 -40.80
N PHE A 243 15.35 77.42 -41.20
CA PHE A 243 14.39 76.33 -40.98
C PHE A 243 14.81 75.04 -41.71
N SER A 244 15.19 75.15 -42.99
CA SER A 244 15.63 74.01 -43.81
C SER A 244 16.87 73.34 -43.20
N ASN A 245 17.85 74.12 -42.73
CA ASN A 245 19.03 73.59 -42.04
C ASN A 245 18.68 72.89 -40.72
N MET A 246 17.73 73.44 -39.95
CA MET A 246 17.25 72.81 -38.72
C MET A 246 16.53 71.49 -38.99
N SER A 247 15.67 71.41 -40.02
CA SER A 247 15.01 70.16 -40.39
C SER A 247 16.01 69.08 -40.76
N ILE A 248 17.03 69.41 -41.57
CA ILE A 248 18.10 68.47 -41.92
C ILE A 248 18.85 68.01 -40.67
N LYS A 249 19.24 68.95 -39.79
CA LYS A 249 19.94 68.65 -38.54
C LYS A 249 19.14 67.71 -37.65
N TYR A 250 17.85 67.97 -37.44
CA TYR A 250 17.02 67.11 -36.60
C TYR A 250 16.83 65.70 -37.20
N GLY A 251 16.70 65.56 -38.52
CA GLY A 251 16.64 64.23 -39.14
C GLY A 251 17.94 63.44 -39.00
N GLU A 252 19.08 64.11 -39.14
CA GLU A 252 20.39 63.52 -38.88
C GLU A 252 20.55 63.11 -37.40
N GLU A 253 20.11 63.94 -36.47
CA GLU A 253 20.12 63.63 -35.04
C GLU A 253 19.26 62.40 -34.73
N VAL A 254 18.10 62.22 -35.37
CA VAL A 254 17.26 61.02 -35.22
C VAL A 254 18.02 59.76 -35.66
N LEU A 255 18.64 59.78 -36.85
CA LEU A 255 19.40 58.64 -37.37
C LEU A 255 20.62 58.32 -36.50
N THR A 256 21.38 59.36 -36.12
CA THR A 256 22.59 59.23 -35.29
C THR A 256 22.25 58.70 -33.90
N LYS A 257 21.14 59.16 -33.31
CA LYS A 257 20.66 58.66 -32.02
C LYS A 257 20.28 57.18 -32.10
N ARG A 258 19.62 56.73 -33.18
CA ARG A 258 19.33 55.30 -33.37
C ARG A 258 20.60 54.46 -33.52
N ILE A 259 21.57 54.93 -34.30
CA ILE A 259 22.89 54.27 -34.42
C ILE A 259 23.56 54.15 -33.05
N ALA A 260 23.52 55.21 -32.23
CA ALA A 260 24.09 55.16 -30.88
C ALA A 260 23.40 54.11 -29.98
N THR A 261 22.06 54.01 -30.02
CA THR A 261 21.34 52.96 -29.29
C THR A 261 21.70 51.56 -29.80
N LEU A 262 21.79 51.36 -31.12
CA LEU A 262 22.21 50.08 -31.70
C LEU A 262 23.67 49.75 -31.36
N ASP A 263 24.54 50.75 -31.26
CA ASP A 263 25.93 50.58 -30.82
C ASP A 263 26.00 50.14 -29.36
N GLU A 264 25.19 50.73 -28.48
CA GLU A 264 25.04 50.28 -27.09
C GLU A 264 24.53 48.83 -27.00
N GLU A 265 23.51 48.47 -27.78
CA GLU A 265 22.99 47.09 -27.85
C GLU A 265 24.05 46.09 -28.35
N VAL A 266 24.79 46.43 -29.42
CA VAL A 266 25.86 45.61 -29.98
C VAL A 266 27.01 45.44 -28.99
N ASN A 267 27.45 46.52 -28.33
CA ASN A 267 28.54 46.49 -27.36
C ASN A 267 28.12 45.80 -26.05
N GLY A 268 26.83 45.81 -25.71
CA GLY A 268 26.26 45.13 -24.54
C GLY A 268 26.02 43.63 -24.72
N TYR A 269 26.18 43.09 -25.94
CA TYR A 269 25.83 41.71 -26.28
C TYR A 269 26.50 40.67 -25.39
N GLU A 270 27.82 40.72 -25.20
CA GLU A 270 28.54 39.72 -24.39
C GLU A 270 28.07 39.72 -22.93
N SER A 271 27.79 40.89 -22.37
CA SER A 271 27.25 41.00 -21.01
C SER A 271 25.84 40.40 -20.92
N GLU A 272 24.99 40.64 -21.91
CA GLU A 272 23.63 40.09 -21.95
C GLU A 272 23.65 38.57 -22.18
N LYS A 273 24.57 38.09 -23.03
CA LYS A 273 24.80 36.66 -23.29
C LYS A 273 25.17 35.93 -22.01
N HIS A 274 26.20 36.39 -21.31
CA HIS A 274 26.60 35.81 -20.03
C HIS A 274 25.45 35.81 -19.01
N ARG A 275 24.64 36.88 -18.96
CA ARG A 275 23.47 36.94 -18.08
C ARG A 275 22.42 35.88 -18.43
N ARG A 276 22.10 35.69 -19.71
CA ARG A 276 21.12 34.69 -20.18
C ARG A 276 21.66 33.27 -20.01
N GLU A 277 22.93 33.03 -20.30
CA GLU A 277 23.61 31.74 -20.08
C GLU A 277 23.61 31.36 -18.60
N HIS A 278 24.00 32.28 -17.72
CA HIS A 278 23.94 32.05 -16.27
C HIS A 278 22.52 31.77 -15.77
N ALA A 279 21.51 32.44 -16.31
CA ALA A 279 20.11 32.13 -15.99
C ALA A 279 19.70 30.71 -16.45
N ALA A 280 20.20 30.24 -17.59
CA ALA A 280 19.99 28.87 -18.06
C ALA A 280 20.72 27.82 -17.21
N GLU A 281 21.93 28.14 -16.74
CA GLU A 281 22.68 27.31 -15.78
C GLU A 281 21.92 27.20 -14.45
N GLN A 282 21.41 28.31 -13.91
CA GLN A 282 20.58 28.33 -12.70
C GLN A 282 19.30 27.49 -12.88
N ALA A 283 18.62 27.62 -14.02
CA ALA A 283 17.43 26.82 -14.32
C ALA A 283 17.77 25.32 -14.46
N THR A 284 18.93 24.97 -15.00
CA THR A 284 19.41 23.59 -15.09
C THR A 284 19.66 23.02 -13.69
N ALA A 285 20.37 23.76 -12.83
CA ALA A 285 20.61 23.36 -11.45
C ALA A 285 19.30 23.19 -10.66
N ALA A 286 18.33 24.08 -10.86
CA ALA A 286 17.00 23.98 -10.24
C ALA A 286 16.24 22.72 -10.70
N LEU A 287 16.31 22.38 -11.99
CA LEU A 287 15.70 21.15 -12.52
C LEU A 287 16.34 19.90 -11.92
N GLU A 288 17.67 19.83 -11.83
CA GLU A 288 18.35 18.68 -11.23
C GLU A 288 18.05 18.55 -9.73
N ALA A 289 17.97 19.66 -9.00
CA ALA A 289 17.53 19.66 -7.61
C ALA A 289 16.08 19.16 -7.46
N ALA A 290 15.17 19.59 -8.35
CA ALA A 290 13.78 19.16 -8.33
C ALA A 290 13.62 17.67 -8.69
N LYS A 291 14.40 17.15 -9.65
CA LYS A 291 14.45 15.71 -9.97
C LYS A 291 14.91 14.89 -8.77
N LYS A 292 15.97 15.32 -8.08
CA LYS A 292 16.44 14.64 -6.87
C LYS A 292 15.36 14.64 -5.79
N ALA A 293 14.72 15.78 -5.55
CA ALA A 293 13.64 15.89 -4.57
C ALA A 293 12.45 14.96 -4.91
N GLN A 294 12.11 14.81 -6.19
CA GLN A 294 11.10 13.86 -6.66
C GLN A 294 11.51 12.41 -6.39
N GLN A 295 12.76 12.04 -6.66
CA GLN A 295 13.27 10.70 -6.38
C GLN A 295 13.25 10.37 -4.89
N ASP A 296 13.71 11.31 -4.05
CA ASP A 296 13.70 11.16 -2.59
C ASP A 296 12.25 11.02 -2.07
N ALA A 297 11.32 11.85 -2.56
CA ALA A 297 9.89 11.75 -2.20
C ALA A 297 9.26 10.41 -2.60
N LEU A 298 9.61 9.89 -3.77
CA LEU A 298 9.13 8.58 -4.24
C LEU A 298 9.68 7.44 -3.38
N ALA A 299 10.95 7.49 -3.00
CA ALA A 299 11.56 6.49 -2.11
C ALA A 299 10.90 6.47 -0.73
N ASP A 300 10.61 7.66 -0.18
CA ASP A 300 9.85 7.80 1.06
C ASP A 300 8.43 7.23 0.95
N PHE A 301 7.75 7.47 -0.18
CA PHE A 301 6.42 6.92 -0.44
C PHE A 301 6.44 5.39 -0.50
N ILE A 302 7.41 4.80 -1.21
CA ILE A 302 7.58 3.34 -1.28
C ILE A 302 7.80 2.75 0.11
N THR A 303 8.61 3.39 0.94
CA THR A 303 8.87 2.96 2.33
C THR A 303 7.58 2.97 3.14
N ALA A 304 6.80 4.06 3.08
CA ALA A 304 5.53 4.16 3.79
C ALA A 304 4.47 3.16 3.29
N ASP A 305 4.45 2.84 2.00
CA ASP A 305 3.54 1.83 1.43
C ASP A 305 3.90 0.42 1.91
N ASN A 306 5.20 0.08 1.96
CA ASN A 306 5.67 -1.18 2.51
C ASN A 306 5.34 -1.33 4.01
N ASP A 307 5.48 -0.26 4.78
CA ASP A 307 5.11 -0.24 6.20
C ASP A 307 3.61 -0.50 6.40
N LEU A 308 2.76 0.11 5.56
CA LEU A 308 1.31 -0.14 5.56
C LEU A 308 0.99 -1.60 5.22
N GLN A 309 1.65 -2.19 4.22
CA GLN A 309 1.46 -3.59 3.87
C GLN A 309 1.86 -4.52 5.03
N SER A 310 3.00 -4.26 5.66
CA SER A 310 3.46 -5.04 6.82
C SER A 310 2.52 -4.91 8.02
N ALA A 311 2.01 -3.71 8.31
CA ALA A 311 1.04 -3.48 9.39
C ALA A 311 -0.29 -4.21 9.11
N THR A 312 -0.74 -4.19 7.86
CA THR A 312 -1.97 -4.89 7.44
C THR A 312 -1.82 -6.39 7.56
N ALA A 313 -0.69 -6.97 7.14
CA ALA A 313 -0.42 -8.40 7.31
C ALA A 313 -0.47 -8.81 8.79
N ALA A 314 0.19 -8.05 9.67
CA ALA A 314 0.15 -8.30 11.11
C ALA A 314 -1.27 -8.19 11.70
N GLN A 315 -2.08 -7.24 11.23
CA GLN A 315 -3.49 -7.13 11.62
C GLN A 315 -4.27 -8.38 11.21
N THR A 316 -4.12 -8.85 9.97
CA THR A 316 -4.82 -10.06 9.50
C THR A 316 -4.41 -11.32 10.27
N GLU A 317 -3.15 -11.44 10.68
CA GLU A 317 -2.68 -12.54 11.52
C GLU A 317 -3.30 -12.49 12.92
N ALA A 318 -3.38 -11.29 13.53
CA ALA A 318 -4.04 -11.10 14.82
C ALA A 318 -5.54 -11.42 14.77
N GLU A 319 -6.23 -11.04 13.68
CA GLU A 319 -7.64 -11.42 13.45
C GLU A 319 -7.81 -12.93 13.32
N ALA A 320 -6.93 -13.60 12.56
CA ALA A 320 -6.96 -15.04 12.41
C ALA A 320 -6.72 -15.77 13.74
N ALA A 321 -5.82 -15.25 14.59
CA ALA A 321 -5.57 -15.80 15.93
C ALA A 321 -6.82 -15.70 16.82
N ILE A 322 -7.52 -14.56 16.81
CA ILE A 322 -8.79 -14.39 17.53
C ILE A 322 -9.83 -15.39 17.01
N ALA A 323 -9.99 -15.50 15.68
CA ALA A 323 -10.95 -16.41 15.06
C ALA A 323 -10.63 -17.89 15.39
N ALA A 324 -9.37 -18.28 15.42
CA ALA A 324 -8.95 -19.63 15.81
C ALA A 324 -9.32 -19.95 17.27
N LEU A 325 -9.09 -18.99 18.19
CA LEU A 325 -9.40 -19.12 19.62
C LEU A 325 -10.90 -19.13 19.91
N GLU A 326 -11.69 -18.34 19.17
CA GLU A 326 -13.15 -18.30 19.31
C GLU A 326 -13.86 -19.45 18.57
N GLY A 327 -13.24 -19.99 17.52
CA GLY A 327 -13.77 -21.10 16.72
C GLY A 327 -13.16 -22.47 17.09
N PRO A 328 -12.35 -23.07 16.18
CA PRO A 328 -11.97 -24.48 16.27
C PRO A 328 -11.14 -24.84 17.50
N LYS A 329 -10.18 -23.98 17.91
CA LYS A 329 -9.34 -24.25 19.08
C LYS A 329 -10.18 -24.22 20.36
N GLY A 330 -11.01 -23.19 20.52
CA GLY A 330 -11.91 -23.07 21.67
C GLY A 330 -12.90 -24.23 21.76
N ALA A 331 -13.53 -24.60 20.65
CA ALA A 331 -14.47 -25.73 20.59
C ALA A 331 -13.78 -27.07 20.90
N SER A 332 -12.56 -27.30 20.39
CA SER A 332 -11.80 -28.52 20.65
C SER A 332 -11.44 -28.68 22.13
N VAL A 333 -10.97 -27.62 22.79
CA VAL A 333 -10.65 -27.65 24.23
C VAL A 333 -11.92 -27.85 25.06
N ALA A 334 -13.02 -27.18 24.71
CA ALA A 334 -14.30 -27.38 25.39
C ALA A 334 -14.81 -28.83 25.26
N ALA A 335 -14.71 -29.41 24.05
CA ALA A 335 -15.07 -30.81 23.80
C ALA A 335 -14.19 -31.79 24.59
N LEU A 336 -12.89 -31.50 24.72
CA LEU A 336 -11.96 -32.29 25.53
C LEU A 336 -12.35 -32.30 27.02
N VAL A 337 -12.75 -31.14 27.58
CA VAL A 337 -13.24 -31.05 28.96
C VAL A 337 -14.50 -31.91 29.13
N GLN A 338 -15.48 -31.79 28.23
CA GLN A 338 -16.73 -32.57 28.32
C GLN A 338 -16.48 -34.08 28.21
N ARG A 339 -15.60 -34.49 27.28
CA ARG A 339 -15.20 -35.88 27.14
C ARG A 339 -14.51 -36.40 28.41
N SER A 340 -13.57 -35.64 28.96
CA SER A 340 -12.83 -36.04 30.17
C SER A 340 -13.77 -36.14 31.39
N LYS A 341 -14.78 -35.27 31.49
CA LYS A 341 -15.84 -35.36 32.53
C LYS A 341 -16.65 -36.64 32.39
N ALA A 342 -17.06 -36.99 31.17
CA ALA A 342 -17.82 -38.22 30.91
C ALA A 342 -16.99 -39.47 31.25
N GLU A 343 -15.73 -39.52 30.83
CA GLU A 343 -14.82 -40.63 31.12
C GLU A 343 -14.53 -40.79 32.63
N LEU A 344 -14.37 -39.68 33.37
CA LEU A 344 -14.22 -39.71 34.83
C LEU A 344 -15.49 -40.21 35.52
N SER A 345 -16.67 -39.73 35.10
CA SER A 345 -17.95 -40.17 35.66
C SER A 345 -18.18 -41.66 35.45
N GLU A 346 -17.82 -42.19 34.28
CA GLU A 346 -17.90 -43.63 33.98
C GLU A 346 -16.93 -44.45 34.86
N ALA A 347 -15.70 -43.99 35.04
CA ALA A 347 -14.72 -44.63 35.92
C ALA A 347 -15.21 -44.66 37.38
N HIS A 348 -15.75 -43.54 37.86
CA HIS A 348 -16.31 -43.41 39.21
C HIS A 348 -17.51 -44.32 39.45
N GLU A 349 -18.43 -44.40 38.48
CA GLU A 349 -19.60 -45.28 38.54
C GLU A 349 -19.19 -46.75 38.58
N SER A 350 -18.23 -47.15 37.73
CA SER A 350 -17.68 -48.52 37.72
C SER A 350 -16.99 -48.89 39.03
N LEU A 351 -16.16 -47.99 39.58
CA LEU A 351 -15.52 -48.21 40.88
C LEU A 351 -16.55 -48.32 42.01
N SER A 352 -17.58 -47.48 41.99
CA SER A 352 -18.66 -47.51 42.98
C SER A 352 -19.48 -48.80 42.90
N LYS A 353 -19.86 -49.24 41.70
CA LYS A 353 -20.51 -50.54 41.46
C LYS A 353 -19.64 -51.69 41.96
N PHE A 354 -18.34 -51.66 41.64
CA PHE A 354 -17.41 -52.69 42.09
C PHE A 354 -17.32 -52.75 43.63
N ARG A 355 -17.25 -51.60 44.30
CA ARG A 355 -17.27 -51.52 45.78
C ARG A 355 -18.53 -52.14 46.39
N VAL A 356 -19.70 -51.89 45.80
CA VAL A 356 -20.96 -52.51 46.24
C VAL A 356 -20.92 -54.03 46.08
N LEU A 357 -20.42 -54.54 44.94
CA LEU A 357 -20.26 -55.98 44.72
C LEU A 357 -19.26 -56.61 45.71
N CYS A 358 -18.17 -55.91 46.01
CA CYS A 358 -17.17 -56.37 46.99
C CYS A 358 -17.76 -56.53 48.40
N ALA A 359 -18.71 -55.68 48.79
CA ALA A 359 -19.36 -55.76 50.10
C ALA A 359 -20.32 -56.97 50.22
N GLY A 360 -20.77 -57.54 49.10
CA GLY A 360 -21.75 -58.62 49.05
C GLY A 360 -23.18 -58.15 49.33
N PRO A 361 -24.20 -58.99 49.07
CA PRO A 361 -25.56 -58.70 49.52
C PRO A 361 -25.53 -58.58 51.03
N LYS A 362 -26.01 -57.45 51.58
CA LYS A 362 -26.28 -57.35 53.01
C LYS A 362 -27.25 -58.48 53.30
N THR A 363 -26.80 -59.53 53.98
CA THR A 363 -27.71 -60.53 54.54
C THR A 363 -28.63 -59.76 55.46
N GLU A 364 -29.84 -59.45 54.98
CA GLU A 364 -30.92 -59.05 55.86
C GLU A 364 -31.06 -60.21 56.84
N THR A 365 -30.41 -60.06 57.98
CA THR A 365 -30.57 -60.94 59.13
C THR A 365 -32.06 -60.92 59.42
N ALA A 366 -32.77 -61.95 58.95
CA ALA A 366 -34.17 -62.16 59.20
C ALA A 366 -34.34 -62.21 60.73
N ALA A 367 -34.92 -61.16 61.29
CA ALA A 367 -35.24 -61.04 62.70
C ALA A 367 -36.46 -61.89 63.05
#